data_AF-A0A1G1EXP1-F1
#
_entry.id   AF-A0A1G1EXP1-F1
#
_cell.length_a   1.000
_cell.length_b   1.000
_cell.length_c   1.000
_cell.angle_alpha   90.00
_cell.angle_beta   90.00
_cell.angle_gamma   90.00
#
_symmetry.space_group_name_H-M   'P 1'
#
loop_
_entity.id
_entity.type
_entity.pdbx_description
1 polymer ?
#
loop_
_entity_poly.entity_id
_entity_poly.type
_entity_poly.pdbx_seq_one_letter_code
_entity_poly.pdbx_strand_id
1 'polypeptide(L)'
;GHLPLGTKKKEYISSVEGSLSRMKTDYLDFIFVHAIGEMNKDIKAEKKRLLDSEMLEAFAALKKAGKVRFLGTSSHGPNNMEELLMIAVKSGEYDMIQPSFNFMKFPKLPDVMKEAYKREVGIVAMKTLAGAKDTNLESKGEEFSHAAFKWVLKHPEISGLIVTMKTASDIELYLKASGVKFTAADQRVLDKYARLYSSDYCRTGCGECEGYCPFGVEIATVMRYRMYFKDYGMEKRAMESYSSLKQNAAPCPGCEQPVCISKCPYGLPIKEMLSDAHQTMLFVA
;
A
#
# COMPACT_ATOMS: atom_id res chain seq x y z
N GLY A 1 -11.42 12.49 -0.22
CA GLY A 1 -11.59 11.10 -0.72
C GLY A 1 -10.87 10.94 -2.03
N HIS A 2 -10.95 9.76 -2.66
CA HIS A 2 -10.44 9.56 -4.02
C HIS A 2 -11.31 10.35 -5.01
N LEU A 3 -10.70 11.31 -5.71
CA LEU A 3 -11.38 12.05 -6.77
C LEU A 3 -11.27 11.25 -8.08
N PRO A 4 -12.40 10.96 -8.75
CA PRO A 4 -12.39 10.15 -9.97
C PRO A 4 -11.88 10.92 -11.18
N LEU A 5 -11.52 10.20 -12.25
CA LEU A 5 -11.25 10.80 -13.55
C LEU A 5 -12.46 11.63 -14.03
N GLY A 6 -12.20 12.82 -14.56
CA GLY A 6 -13.23 13.77 -15.00
C GLY A 6 -13.64 14.81 -13.95
N THR A 7 -13.11 14.71 -12.73
CA THR A 7 -13.19 15.76 -11.69
C THR A 7 -12.63 17.07 -12.24
N LYS A 8 -13.26 18.19 -11.92
CA LYS A 8 -12.83 19.50 -12.41
C LYS A 8 -11.79 20.13 -11.50
N LYS A 9 -10.91 20.96 -12.06
CA LYS A 9 -9.86 21.72 -11.37
C LYS A 9 -10.34 22.37 -10.07
N LYS A 10 -11.52 23.01 -10.10
CA LYS A 10 -12.13 23.66 -8.92
C LYS A 10 -12.40 22.70 -7.76
N GLU A 11 -12.73 21.44 -8.07
CA GLU A 11 -13.07 20.41 -7.08
C GLU A 11 -11.80 19.84 -6.44
N TYR A 12 -10.73 19.67 -7.22
CA TYR A 12 -9.40 19.36 -6.68
C TYR A 12 -8.91 20.44 -5.72
N ILE A 13 -9.02 21.72 -6.11
CA ILE A 13 -8.67 22.86 -5.24
C ILE A 13 -9.51 22.83 -3.96
N SER A 14 -10.84 22.71 -4.07
CA SER A 14 -11.75 22.64 -2.92
C SER A 14 -11.41 21.48 -1.95
N SER A 15 -11.02 20.32 -2.48
CA SER A 15 -10.58 19.17 -1.67
C SER A 15 -9.30 19.48 -0.86
N VAL A 16 -8.35 20.21 -1.46
CA VAL A 16 -7.13 20.65 -0.78
C VAL A 16 -7.44 21.72 0.27
N GLU A 17 -8.27 22.73 -0.03
CA GLU A 17 -8.72 23.73 0.95
C GLU A 17 -9.41 23.09 2.15
N GLY A 18 -10.27 22.10 1.91
CA GLY A 18 -10.90 21.34 3.00
C GLY A 18 -9.88 20.61 3.87
N SER A 19 -8.77 20.13 3.28
CA SER A 19 -7.68 19.47 4.02
C SER A 19 -6.88 20.46 4.85
N LEU A 20 -6.52 21.61 4.28
CA LEU A 20 -5.87 22.73 4.98
C LEU A 20 -6.69 23.18 6.19
N SER A 21 -8.01 23.37 6.00
CA SER A 21 -8.94 23.76 7.07
C SER A 21 -8.96 22.74 8.22
N ARG A 22 -9.08 21.44 7.92
CA ARG A 22 -9.07 20.38 8.95
C ARG A 22 -7.73 20.29 9.69
N MET A 23 -6.63 20.49 8.98
CA MET A 23 -5.27 20.45 9.55
C MET A 23 -4.85 21.75 10.23
N LYS A 24 -5.63 22.83 10.07
CA LYS A 24 -5.34 24.17 10.61
C LYS A 24 -3.96 24.69 10.19
N THR A 25 -3.64 24.50 8.91
CA THR A 25 -2.40 24.97 8.27
C THR A 25 -2.75 25.68 6.96
N ASP A 26 -1.86 26.55 6.49
CA ASP A 26 -1.97 27.26 5.21
C ASP A 26 -1.22 26.57 4.06
N TYR A 27 -0.38 25.57 4.37
CA TYR A 27 0.33 24.76 3.37
C TYR A 27 0.36 23.27 3.67
N LEU A 28 0.54 22.47 2.62
CA LEU A 28 0.90 21.05 2.64
C LEU A 28 2.23 20.84 1.91
N ASP A 29 3.12 20.03 2.47
CA ASP A 29 4.33 19.66 1.74
C ASP A 29 4.00 18.78 0.53
N PHE A 30 3.15 17.77 0.71
CA PHE A 30 2.75 16.85 -0.36
C PHE A 30 1.23 16.70 -0.48
N ILE A 31 0.74 16.60 -1.70
CA ILE A 31 -0.58 16.03 -2.03
C ILE A 31 -0.40 14.82 -2.94
N PHE A 32 -1.40 13.93 -2.97
CA PHE A 32 -1.28 12.67 -3.70
C PHE A 32 -2.40 12.43 -4.69
N VAL A 33 -2.05 11.94 -5.88
CA VAL A 33 -2.94 11.05 -6.63
C VAL A 33 -2.91 9.70 -5.94
N HIS A 34 -3.89 9.48 -5.06
CA HIS A 34 -3.92 8.35 -4.13
C HIS A 34 -4.38 7.05 -4.82
N ALA A 35 -3.67 5.95 -4.49
CA ALA A 35 -4.05 4.55 -4.71
C ALA A 35 -4.23 4.17 -6.18
N ILE A 36 -3.23 4.52 -7.00
CA ILE A 36 -3.23 4.09 -8.40
C ILE A 36 -3.18 2.57 -8.50
N GLY A 37 -3.96 2.00 -9.41
CA GLY A 37 -4.01 0.55 -9.63
C GLY A 37 -4.71 -0.27 -8.53
N GLU A 38 -5.37 0.38 -7.57
CA GLU A 38 -6.09 -0.32 -6.51
C GLU A 38 -7.50 -0.75 -6.95
N MET A 39 -8.35 0.22 -7.30
CA MET A 39 -9.77 -0.04 -7.59
C MET A 39 -10.05 -0.29 -9.07
N ASN A 40 -9.18 0.19 -9.97
CA ASN A 40 -9.39 0.13 -11.41
C ASN A 40 -8.34 -0.76 -12.08
N LYS A 41 -8.83 -1.79 -12.76
CA LYS A 41 -8.00 -2.76 -13.49
C LYS A 41 -7.61 -2.26 -14.89
N ASP A 42 -8.37 -1.29 -15.43
CA ASP A 42 -8.06 -0.69 -16.74
C ASP A 42 -6.89 0.28 -16.62
N ILE A 43 -5.74 -0.18 -17.10
CA ILE A 43 -4.52 0.60 -17.11
C ILE A 43 -4.64 1.88 -17.95
N LYS A 44 -5.43 1.89 -19.03
CA LYS A 44 -5.60 3.10 -19.85
C LYS A 44 -6.33 4.18 -19.06
N ALA A 45 -7.37 3.80 -18.31
CA ALA A 45 -8.09 4.69 -17.44
C ALA A 45 -7.22 5.19 -16.27
N GLU A 46 -6.43 4.32 -15.64
CA GLU A 46 -5.49 4.75 -14.58
C GLU A 46 -4.39 5.67 -15.11
N LYS A 47 -3.86 5.43 -16.32
CA LYS A 47 -2.90 6.35 -16.97
C LYS A 47 -3.52 7.73 -17.20
N LYS A 48 -4.77 7.78 -17.68
CA LYS A 48 -5.50 9.05 -17.86
C LYS A 48 -5.71 9.77 -16.52
N ARG A 49 -6.06 9.05 -15.45
CA ARG A 49 -6.25 9.63 -14.12
C ARG A 49 -4.95 10.14 -13.52
N LEU A 50 -3.86 9.40 -13.71
CA LEU A 50 -2.52 9.75 -13.23
C LEU A 50 -1.97 11.02 -13.93
N LEU A 51 -2.35 11.27 -15.17
CA LEU A 51 -1.87 12.42 -15.96
C LEU A 51 -3.01 13.36 -16.38
N ASP A 52 -4.05 13.45 -15.55
CA ASP A 52 -5.24 14.25 -15.84
C ASP A 52 -4.90 15.75 -15.81
N SER A 53 -5.22 16.47 -16.89
CA SER A 53 -4.86 17.89 -17.02
C SER A 53 -5.57 18.77 -15.99
N GLU A 54 -6.83 18.46 -15.65
CA GLU A 54 -7.58 19.19 -14.62
C GLU A 54 -6.90 19.05 -13.23
N MET A 55 -6.34 17.88 -12.94
CA MET A 55 -5.58 17.61 -11.72
C MET A 55 -4.23 18.33 -11.72
N LEU A 56 -3.45 18.20 -12.80
CA LEU A 56 -2.13 18.83 -12.91
C LEU A 56 -2.24 20.37 -12.86
N GLU A 57 -3.24 20.94 -13.53
CA GLU A 57 -3.50 22.38 -13.45
C GLU A 57 -3.96 22.85 -12.07
N ALA A 58 -4.73 22.03 -11.35
CA ALA A 58 -5.11 22.32 -9.97
C ALA A 58 -3.89 22.34 -9.06
N PHE A 59 -3.02 21.33 -9.17
CA PHE A 59 -1.75 21.29 -8.46
C PHE A 59 -0.89 22.52 -8.78
N ALA A 60 -0.72 22.87 -10.05
CA ALA A 60 0.05 24.04 -10.46
C ALA A 60 -0.50 25.34 -9.86
N ALA A 61 -1.82 25.51 -9.82
CA ALA A 61 -2.45 26.68 -9.21
C ALA A 61 -2.22 26.73 -7.69
N LEU A 62 -2.37 25.59 -6.99
CA LEU A 62 -2.13 25.48 -5.55
C LEU A 62 -0.65 25.71 -5.20
N LYS A 63 0.27 25.22 -6.02
CA LYS A 63 1.71 25.43 -5.88
C LYS A 63 2.09 26.90 -6.07
N LYS A 64 1.56 27.54 -7.11
CA LYS A 64 1.73 28.98 -7.34
C LYS A 64 1.18 29.82 -6.18
N ALA A 65 0.09 29.38 -5.55
CA ALA A 65 -0.50 30.04 -4.39
C ALA A 65 0.23 29.76 -3.06
N GLY A 66 1.31 28.94 -3.07
CA GLY A 66 2.06 28.58 -1.87
C GLY A 66 1.38 27.55 -0.96
N LYS A 67 0.25 26.97 -1.38
CA LYS A 67 -0.57 26.05 -0.56
C LYS A 67 -0.09 24.61 -0.61
N VAL A 68 0.63 24.23 -1.66
CA VAL A 68 1.18 22.87 -1.83
C VAL A 68 2.58 22.96 -2.42
N ARG A 69 3.53 22.17 -1.92
CA ARG A 69 4.91 22.20 -2.46
C ARG A 69 5.16 21.13 -3.53
N PHE A 70 4.70 19.91 -3.29
CA PHE A 70 5.07 18.74 -4.08
C PHE A 70 3.88 17.83 -4.41
N LEU A 71 3.97 17.15 -5.54
CA LEU A 71 2.99 16.17 -6.02
C LEU A 71 3.54 14.75 -5.89
N GLY A 72 2.80 13.90 -5.18
CA GLY A 72 3.09 12.49 -5.04
C GLY A 72 2.05 11.58 -5.69
N THR A 73 2.39 10.31 -5.84
CA THR A 73 1.40 9.26 -6.08
C THR A 73 1.70 8.01 -5.24
N SER A 74 0.66 7.26 -4.89
CA SER A 74 0.79 6.05 -4.09
C SER A 74 0.10 4.87 -4.72
N SER A 75 0.64 3.66 -4.52
CA SER A 75 0.00 2.44 -4.98
C SER A 75 0.19 1.30 -4.01
N HIS A 76 -0.93 0.68 -3.63
CA HIS A 76 -0.91 -0.61 -2.95
C HIS A 76 -0.80 -1.79 -3.92
N GLY A 77 -1.01 -1.59 -5.22
CA GLY A 77 -1.48 -2.60 -6.16
C GLY A 77 -2.94 -3.02 -5.87
N PRO A 78 -3.41 -4.16 -6.42
CA PRO A 78 -2.63 -5.17 -7.13
C PRO A 78 -2.45 -4.92 -8.62
N ASN A 79 -3.17 -3.98 -9.21
CA ASN A 79 -3.26 -3.85 -10.66
C ASN A 79 -2.16 -2.91 -11.19
N ASN A 80 -1.23 -3.45 -11.98
CA ASN A 80 -0.25 -2.68 -12.76
C ASN A 80 0.60 -1.69 -11.93
N MET A 81 0.84 -1.97 -10.63
CA MET A 81 1.53 -1.05 -9.72
C MET A 81 2.87 -0.57 -10.29
N GLU A 82 3.75 -1.50 -10.67
CA GLU A 82 5.09 -1.15 -11.16
C GLU A 82 5.04 -0.34 -12.45
N GLU A 83 4.13 -0.67 -13.37
CA GLU A 83 3.98 0.08 -14.63
C GLU A 83 3.44 1.50 -14.38
N LEU A 84 2.41 1.64 -13.53
CA LEU A 84 1.84 2.95 -13.21
C LEU A 84 2.83 3.86 -12.49
N LEU A 85 3.60 3.30 -11.54
CA LEU A 85 4.66 4.06 -10.86
C LEU A 85 5.79 4.43 -11.83
N MET A 86 6.18 3.54 -12.73
CA MET A 86 7.15 3.84 -13.78
C MET A 86 6.67 4.98 -14.69
N ILE A 87 5.38 5.04 -15.00
CA ILE A 87 4.79 6.14 -15.78
C ILE A 87 4.83 7.45 -15.00
N ALA A 88 4.47 7.44 -13.71
CA ALA A 88 4.55 8.62 -12.85
C ALA A 88 5.98 9.17 -12.78
N VAL A 89 6.97 8.30 -12.60
CA VAL A 89 8.39 8.65 -12.56
C VAL A 89 8.86 9.24 -13.90
N LYS A 90 8.42 8.68 -15.03
CA LYS A 90 8.86 9.12 -16.36
C LYS A 90 8.14 10.35 -16.89
N SER A 91 6.99 10.74 -16.32
CA SER A 91 6.22 11.88 -16.81
C SER A 91 6.87 13.23 -16.50
N GLY A 92 7.67 13.31 -15.43
CA GLY A 92 8.23 14.58 -14.94
C GLY A 92 7.25 15.42 -14.12
N GLU A 93 6.05 14.91 -13.84
CA GLU A 93 5.00 15.62 -13.09
C GLU A 93 5.05 15.35 -11.58
N TYR A 94 5.70 14.25 -11.17
CA TYR A 94 5.67 13.76 -9.79
C TYR A 94 7.03 13.93 -9.10
N ASP A 95 7.00 14.49 -7.90
CA ASP A 95 8.17 14.68 -7.03
C ASP A 95 8.45 13.43 -6.17
N MET A 96 7.44 12.59 -5.92
CA MET A 96 7.57 11.41 -5.05
C MET A 96 6.61 10.26 -5.41
N ILE A 97 7.08 9.03 -5.24
CA ILE A 97 6.23 7.83 -5.28
C ILE A 97 6.21 7.09 -3.94
N GLN A 98 5.03 6.56 -3.58
CA GLN A 98 4.82 5.77 -2.37
C GLN A 98 4.33 4.36 -2.71
N PRO A 99 5.23 3.41 -2.99
CA PRO A 99 4.89 2.00 -3.24
C PRO A 99 4.72 1.18 -1.97
N SER A 100 3.89 0.14 -2.01
CA SER A 100 4.07 -0.99 -1.08
C SER A 100 5.44 -1.63 -1.34
N PHE A 101 6.28 -1.75 -0.30
CA PHE A 101 7.60 -2.39 -0.40
C PHE A 101 8.02 -3.07 0.91
N ASN A 102 8.34 -4.37 0.88
CA ASN A 102 8.84 -5.17 2.00
C ASN A 102 9.57 -6.44 1.54
N PHE A 103 10.21 -7.11 2.50
CA PHE A 103 11.07 -8.28 2.29
C PHE A 103 10.34 -9.55 1.80
N MET A 104 9.01 -9.58 1.81
CA MET A 104 8.24 -10.78 1.43
C MET A 104 7.93 -10.87 -0.07
N LYS A 105 7.86 -9.75 -0.82
CA LYS A 105 7.63 -9.75 -2.29
C LYS A 105 7.62 -8.35 -2.90
N PHE A 106 8.57 -8.00 -3.79
CA PHE A 106 8.40 -6.98 -4.87
C PHE A 106 9.54 -7.09 -5.93
N PRO A 107 9.58 -8.15 -6.76
CA PRO A 107 10.75 -8.43 -7.60
C PRO A 107 11.00 -7.39 -8.72
N LYS A 108 9.97 -6.68 -9.19
CA LYS A 108 10.08 -5.71 -10.28
C LYS A 108 10.21 -4.25 -9.81
N LEU A 109 9.84 -3.96 -8.56
CA LEU A 109 9.92 -2.61 -8.02
C LEU A 109 11.35 -2.02 -8.03
N PRO A 110 12.44 -2.80 -7.83
CA PRO A 110 13.81 -2.28 -7.95
C PRO A 110 14.11 -1.53 -9.25
N ASP A 111 13.49 -1.90 -10.38
CA ASP A 111 13.70 -1.18 -11.64
C ASP A 111 13.02 0.19 -11.62
N VAL A 112 11.83 0.29 -11.01
CA VAL A 112 11.14 1.56 -10.77
C VAL A 112 11.96 2.43 -9.81
N MET A 113 12.51 1.85 -8.74
CA MET A 113 13.30 2.58 -7.75
C MET A 113 14.57 3.19 -8.37
N LYS A 114 15.29 2.43 -9.20
CA LYS A 114 16.47 2.93 -9.91
C LYS A 114 16.13 4.07 -10.86
N GLU A 115 15.03 3.97 -11.60
CA GLU A 115 14.62 5.05 -12.51
C GLU A 115 14.18 6.30 -11.75
N ALA A 116 13.46 6.15 -10.63
CA ALA A 116 13.08 7.25 -9.75
C ALA A 116 14.33 7.95 -9.19
N TYR A 117 15.30 7.18 -8.68
CA TYR A 117 16.56 7.71 -8.17
C TYR A 117 17.33 8.51 -9.24
N LYS A 118 17.44 7.97 -10.47
CA LYS A 118 18.07 8.67 -11.61
C LYS A 118 17.40 10.00 -11.95
N ARG A 119 16.10 10.13 -11.69
CA ARG A 119 15.29 11.31 -12.00
C ARG A 119 15.04 12.21 -10.79
N GLU A 120 15.70 11.93 -9.67
CA GLU A 120 15.53 12.67 -8.42
C GLU A 120 14.08 12.67 -7.89
N VAL A 121 13.31 11.61 -8.19
CA VAL A 121 11.98 11.38 -7.65
C VAL A 121 12.11 10.65 -6.32
N GLY A 122 11.59 11.23 -5.25
CA GLY A 122 11.64 10.64 -3.92
C GLY A 122 10.87 9.32 -3.83
N ILE A 123 11.28 8.44 -2.91
CA ILE A 123 10.58 7.18 -2.65
C ILE A 123 10.31 7.06 -1.15
N VAL A 124 9.03 6.94 -0.80
CA VAL A 124 8.61 6.62 0.57
C VAL A 124 7.95 5.24 0.57
N ALA A 125 8.58 4.24 1.17
CA ALA A 125 8.02 2.89 1.19
C ALA A 125 6.89 2.74 2.22
N MET A 126 5.85 1.97 1.87
CA MET A 126 4.78 1.59 2.79
C MET A 126 4.61 0.07 2.88
N LYS A 127 3.83 -0.41 3.86
CA LYS A 127 3.62 -1.85 4.13
C LYS A 127 4.92 -2.60 4.44
N THR A 128 5.88 -1.89 5.04
CA THR A 128 7.25 -2.34 5.32
C THR A 128 7.32 -3.55 6.25
N LEU A 129 6.35 -3.67 7.16
CA LEU A 129 6.30 -4.75 8.17
C LEU A 129 5.62 -6.04 7.68
N ALA A 130 5.29 -6.17 6.39
CA ALA A 130 4.70 -7.39 5.82
C ALA A 130 3.53 -7.98 6.64
N GLY A 131 2.58 -7.11 7.02
CA GLY A 131 1.40 -7.47 7.80
C GLY A 131 1.58 -7.39 9.32
N ALA A 132 2.81 -7.28 9.84
CA ALA A 132 3.08 -7.12 11.28
C ALA A 132 2.36 -8.16 12.16
N LYS A 133 2.28 -9.41 11.69
CA LYS A 133 1.53 -10.50 12.35
C LYS A 133 2.07 -10.86 13.74
N ASP A 134 3.35 -10.63 13.93
CA ASP A 134 4.02 -10.76 15.22
C ASP A 134 5.14 -9.73 15.29
N THR A 135 4.89 -8.64 16.01
CA THR A 135 5.88 -7.57 16.23
C THR A 135 6.87 -7.91 17.35
N ASN A 136 6.58 -8.92 18.17
CA ASN A 136 7.42 -9.36 19.29
C ASN A 136 8.42 -10.44 18.87
N LEU A 137 8.46 -10.78 17.59
CA LEU A 137 9.39 -11.77 17.07
C LEU A 137 10.82 -11.25 17.14
N GLU A 138 11.65 -11.95 17.91
CA GLU A 138 13.06 -11.61 18.08
C GLU A 138 14.01 -12.76 17.67
N SER A 139 15.26 -12.41 17.36
CA SER A 139 16.37 -13.36 17.21
C SER A 139 17.71 -12.73 17.58
N LYS A 140 18.40 -13.30 18.58
CA LYS A 140 19.70 -12.83 19.07
C LYS A 140 19.73 -11.32 19.41
N GLY A 141 18.65 -10.81 20.00
CA GLY A 141 18.52 -9.41 20.41
C GLY A 141 18.07 -8.43 19.31
N GLU A 142 17.81 -8.91 18.10
CA GLU A 142 17.22 -8.08 17.04
C GLU A 142 15.70 -8.27 17.00
N GLU A 143 14.98 -7.15 17.02
CA GLU A 143 13.52 -7.09 16.93
C GLU A 143 13.05 -7.10 15.46
N PHE A 144 11.94 -7.78 15.19
CA PHE A 144 11.37 -7.88 13.85
C PHE A 144 11.09 -6.52 13.20
N SER A 145 10.51 -5.59 13.96
CA SER A 145 10.18 -4.25 13.48
C SER A 145 11.45 -3.51 13.00
N HIS A 146 12.55 -3.61 13.75
CA HIS A 146 13.85 -3.04 13.40
C HIS A 146 14.46 -3.71 12.18
N ALA A 147 14.45 -5.04 12.12
CA ALA A 147 14.98 -5.78 10.99
C ALA A 147 14.25 -5.42 9.68
N ALA A 148 12.93 -5.29 9.71
CA ALA A 148 12.12 -4.90 8.55
C ALA A 148 12.37 -3.44 8.14
N PHE A 149 12.50 -2.54 9.11
CA PHE A 149 12.82 -1.12 8.89
C PHE A 149 14.18 -0.96 8.20
N LYS A 150 15.22 -1.58 8.77
CA LYS A 150 16.58 -1.59 8.23
C LYS A 150 16.64 -2.25 6.86
N TRP A 151 15.86 -3.31 6.62
CA TRP A 151 15.81 -3.97 5.31
C TRP A 151 15.32 -3.04 4.20
N VAL A 152 14.32 -2.20 4.49
CA VAL A 152 13.82 -1.21 3.52
C VAL A 152 14.87 -0.11 3.31
N LEU A 153 15.40 0.47 4.39
CA LEU A 153 16.33 1.59 4.33
C LEU A 153 17.74 1.24 3.84
N LYS A 154 18.08 -0.05 3.68
CA LYS A 154 19.36 -0.44 3.06
C LYS A 154 19.42 -0.14 1.55
N HIS A 155 18.26 0.12 0.94
CA HIS A 155 18.17 0.49 -0.47
C HIS A 155 18.47 1.99 -0.62
N PRO A 156 19.57 2.38 -1.30
CA PRO A 156 19.96 3.78 -1.41
C PRO A 156 18.95 4.64 -2.18
N GLU A 157 18.08 4.02 -2.99
CA GLU A 157 17.02 4.71 -3.72
C GLU A 157 15.88 5.18 -2.80
N ILE A 158 15.70 4.56 -1.62
CA ILE A 158 14.58 4.84 -0.73
C ILE A 158 14.90 6.04 0.17
N SER A 159 14.12 7.11 0.03
CA SER A 159 14.27 8.34 0.81
C SER A 159 13.68 8.25 2.22
N GLY A 160 12.70 7.36 2.42
CA GLY A 160 12.07 7.14 3.70
C GLY A 160 11.03 6.03 3.66
N LEU A 161 10.36 5.82 4.79
CA LEU A 161 9.29 4.83 4.89
C LEU A 161 8.24 5.25 5.92
N ILE A 162 7.03 4.72 5.80
CA ILE A 162 5.95 4.97 6.75
C ILE A 162 5.67 3.74 7.61
N VAL A 163 5.59 3.96 8.92
CA VAL A 163 5.15 3.00 9.93
C VAL A 163 4.05 3.61 10.78
N THR A 164 3.16 2.78 11.28
CA THR A 164 2.11 3.21 12.21
C THR A 164 2.70 3.25 13.62
N MET A 165 2.54 4.38 14.30
CA MET A 165 2.83 4.56 15.72
C MET A 165 1.52 4.95 16.40
N LYS A 166 1.12 4.21 17.43
CA LYS A 166 -0.11 4.44 18.22
C LYS A 166 0.21 5.03 19.60
N THR A 167 1.44 4.84 20.09
CA THR A 167 1.89 5.26 21.41
C THR A 167 3.23 6.01 21.32
N ALA A 168 3.56 6.79 22.36
CA ALA A 168 4.88 7.42 22.45
C ALA A 168 6.01 6.38 22.50
N SER A 169 5.78 5.21 23.11
CA SER A 169 6.75 4.12 23.13
C SER A 169 7.08 3.57 21.74
N ASP A 170 6.15 3.66 20.77
CA ASP A 170 6.44 3.28 19.39
C ASP A 170 7.49 4.21 18.76
N ILE A 171 7.53 5.49 19.16
CA ILE A 171 8.55 6.44 18.69
C ILE A 171 9.92 5.97 19.18
N GLU A 172 10.06 5.71 20.48
CA GLU A 172 11.30 5.21 21.08
C GLU A 172 11.75 3.88 20.48
N LEU A 173 10.79 3.01 20.17
CA LEU A 173 11.06 1.75 19.48
C LEU A 173 11.73 1.99 18.12
N TYR A 174 11.14 2.81 17.25
CA TYR A 174 11.66 3.01 15.89
C TYR A 174 12.91 3.91 15.86
N LEU A 175 13.08 4.82 16.82
CA LEU A 175 14.28 5.66 16.91
C LEU A 175 15.55 4.81 17.08
N LYS A 176 15.49 3.70 17.82
CA LYS A 176 16.62 2.76 17.98
C LYS A 176 17.11 2.15 16.67
N ALA A 177 16.22 1.97 15.70
CA ALA A 177 16.55 1.43 14.38
C ALA A 177 16.97 2.51 13.37
N SER A 178 16.68 3.78 13.64
CA SER A 178 16.97 4.89 12.72
C SER A 178 18.47 5.08 12.52
N GLY A 179 18.92 5.10 11.26
CA GLY A 179 20.33 5.25 10.90
C GLY A 179 21.21 4.01 11.14
N VAL A 180 20.64 2.91 11.66
CA VAL A 180 21.38 1.66 11.91
C VAL A 180 21.43 0.81 10.63
N LYS A 181 22.60 0.25 10.32
CA LYS A 181 22.78 -0.58 9.13
C LYS A 181 22.13 -1.94 9.27
N PHE A 182 21.54 -2.44 8.18
CA PHE A 182 21.03 -3.81 8.08
C PHE A 182 22.15 -4.84 8.19
N THR A 183 21.94 -5.91 8.95
CA THR A 183 22.93 -6.94 9.25
C THR A 183 22.45 -8.35 8.88
N ALA A 184 23.35 -9.33 8.97
CA ALA A 184 22.98 -10.74 8.85
C ALA A 184 22.07 -11.23 10.02
N ALA A 185 22.10 -10.56 11.18
CA ALA A 185 21.19 -10.88 12.28
C ALA A 185 19.76 -10.50 11.94
N ASP A 186 19.58 -9.31 11.36
CA ASP A 186 18.29 -8.84 10.84
C ASP A 186 17.71 -9.81 9.82
N GLN A 187 18.52 -10.23 8.85
CA GLN A 187 18.08 -11.19 7.84
C GLN A 187 17.55 -12.49 8.46
N ARG A 188 18.19 -13.01 9.52
CA ARG A 188 17.71 -14.22 10.22
C ARG A 188 16.34 -14.01 10.89
N VAL A 189 16.08 -12.82 11.43
CA VAL A 189 14.76 -12.48 12.00
C VAL A 189 13.71 -12.47 10.90
N LEU A 190 14.01 -11.83 9.76
CA LEU A 190 13.10 -11.77 8.62
C LEU A 190 12.84 -13.14 8.00
N ASP A 191 13.86 -13.99 7.89
CA ASP A 191 13.70 -15.36 7.40
C ASP A 191 12.85 -16.20 8.36
N LYS A 192 12.99 -15.98 9.68
CA LYS A 192 12.15 -16.63 10.70
C LYS A 192 10.70 -16.18 10.55
N TYR A 193 10.45 -14.87 10.42
CA TYR A 193 9.12 -14.33 10.15
C TYR A 193 8.52 -14.93 8.87
N ALA A 194 9.29 -14.94 7.78
CA ALA A 194 8.85 -15.50 6.51
C ALA A 194 8.46 -16.98 6.65
N ARG A 195 9.27 -17.81 7.33
CA ARG A 195 8.92 -19.22 7.57
C ARG A 195 7.63 -19.41 8.36
N LEU A 196 7.39 -18.58 9.37
CA LEU A 196 6.21 -18.69 10.23
C LEU A 196 4.93 -18.20 9.54
N TYR A 197 5.03 -17.13 8.75
CA TYR A 197 3.84 -16.40 8.29
C TYR A 197 3.63 -16.42 6.77
N SER A 198 4.53 -17.02 5.98
CA SER A 198 4.40 -17.11 4.51
C SER A 198 3.08 -17.76 4.06
N SER A 199 2.54 -18.71 4.83
CA SER A 199 1.29 -19.41 4.52
C SER A 199 0.01 -18.69 4.97
N ASP A 200 0.11 -17.55 5.69
CA ASP A 200 -1.06 -16.73 6.12
C ASP A 200 -0.94 -15.25 5.69
N TYR A 201 0.22 -14.80 5.20
CA TYR A 201 0.40 -13.44 4.71
C TYR A 201 0.08 -13.33 3.20
N CYS A 202 -1.02 -12.70 2.83
CA CYS A 202 -1.25 -12.29 1.44
C CYS A 202 -0.34 -11.11 1.08
N ARG A 203 0.47 -11.25 0.03
CA ARG A 203 1.48 -10.26 -0.35
C ARG A 203 0.74 -9.04 -0.91
N THR A 204 0.70 -7.95 -0.14
CA THR A 204 0.01 -6.73 -0.56
C THR A 204 0.56 -6.26 -1.91
N GLY A 205 -0.33 -6.02 -2.87
CA GLY A 205 0.05 -5.71 -4.25
C GLY A 205 0.18 -6.91 -5.18
N CYS A 206 -0.03 -8.14 -4.69
CA CYS A 206 -0.21 -9.31 -5.53
C CYS A 206 -1.65 -9.41 -6.05
N GLY A 207 -1.83 -9.81 -7.31
CA GLY A 207 -3.14 -10.03 -7.92
C GLY A 207 -3.26 -11.29 -8.79
N GLU A 208 -2.25 -12.16 -8.83
CA GLU A 208 -2.17 -13.30 -9.77
C GLU A 208 -3.41 -14.21 -9.78
N CYS A 209 -4.08 -14.34 -8.64
CA CYS A 209 -5.26 -15.18 -8.50
C CYS A 209 -6.58 -14.48 -8.88
N GLU A 210 -6.61 -13.14 -8.97
CA GLU A 210 -7.86 -12.37 -9.11
C GLU A 210 -8.58 -12.66 -10.44
N GLY A 211 -7.82 -12.77 -11.54
CA GLY A 211 -8.38 -13.03 -12.86
C GLY A 211 -9.00 -14.42 -13.04
N TYR A 212 -8.82 -15.32 -12.05
CA TYR A 212 -9.31 -16.69 -12.09
C TYR A 212 -10.51 -16.93 -11.17
N CYS A 213 -10.99 -15.91 -10.46
CA CYS A 213 -12.16 -16.05 -9.61
C CYS A 213 -13.44 -16.10 -10.47
N PRO A 214 -14.24 -17.19 -10.45
CA PRO A 214 -15.47 -17.28 -11.25
C PRO A 214 -16.53 -16.25 -10.85
N PHE A 215 -16.46 -15.74 -9.61
CA PHE A 215 -17.37 -14.72 -9.10
C PHE A 215 -16.78 -13.30 -9.17
N GLY A 216 -15.55 -13.14 -9.69
CA GLY A 216 -14.89 -11.85 -9.81
C GLY A 216 -14.58 -11.15 -8.48
N VAL A 217 -14.43 -11.90 -7.38
CA VAL A 217 -14.09 -11.37 -6.05
C VAL A 217 -12.80 -10.56 -6.13
N GLU A 218 -12.77 -9.39 -5.48
CA GLU A 218 -11.58 -8.55 -5.33
C GLU A 218 -10.63 -9.14 -4.28
N ILE A 219 -10.04 -10.31 -4.59
CA ILE A 219 -9.31 -11.15 -3.63
C ILE A 219 -8.21 -10.37 -2.90
N ALA A 220 -7.37 -9.61 -3.61
CA ALA A 220 -6.26 -8.89 -2.99
C ALA A 220 -6.77 -7.79 -2.04
N THR A 221 -7.85 -7.12 -2.43
CA THR A 221 -8.49 -6.08 -1.63
C THR A 221 -9.11 -6.67 -0.36
N VAL A 222 -9.85 -7.78 -0.47
CA VAL A 222 -10.41 -8.49 0.70
C VAL A 222 -9.31 -8.96 1.64
N MET A 223 -8.23 -9.55 1.11
CA MET A 223 -7.10 -10.00 1.93
C MET A 223 -6.41 -8.85 2.67
N ARG A 224 -6.32 -7.68 2.04
CA ARG A 224 -5.79 -6.48 2.70
C ARG A 224 -6.72 -5.99 3.82
N TYR A 225 -8.03 -6.06 3.66
CA TYR A 225 -8.97 -5.73 4.73
C TYR A 225 -8.96 -6.77 5.85
N ARG A 226 -8.80 -8.06 5.53
CA ARG A 226 -8.55 -9.11 6.52
C ARG A 226 -7.29 -8.80 7.35
N MET A 227 -6.21 -8.33 6.72
CA MET A 227 -5.01 -7.87 7.45
C MET A 227 -5.31 -6.66 8.34
N TYR A 228 -6.14 -5.71 7.90
CA TYR A 228 -6.55 -4.57 8.74
C TYR A 228 -7.34 -5.04 9.97
N PHE A 229 -8.23 -6.01 9.80
CA PHE A 229 -9.03 -6.58 10.88
C PHE A 229 -8.14 -7.39 11.83
N LYS A 230 -7.51 -8.45 11.33
CA LYS A 230 -6.83 -9.48 12.12
C LYS A 230 -5.48 -9.04 12.66
N ASP A 231 -4.70 -8.33 11.85
CA ASP A 231 -3.28 -8.08 12.15
C ASP A 231 -3.05 -6.66 12.68
N TYR A 232 -3.83 -5.66 12.23
CA TYR A 232 -3.65 -4.26 12.66
C TYR A 232 -4.56 -3.81 13.82
N GLY A 233 -5.56 -4.62 14.19
CA GLY A 233 -6.60 -4.24 15.14
C GLY A 233 -7.36 -3.00 14.69
N MET A 234 -7.72 -2.96 13.40
CA MET A 234 -8.49 -1.88 12.77
C MET A 234 -9.84 -2.43 12.29
N GLU A 235 -10.56 -3.13 13.17
CA GLU A 235 -11.77 -3.88 12.86
C GLU A 235 -12.83 -2.98 12.21
N LYS A 236 -13.16 -1.84 12.84
CA LYS A 236 -14.14 -0.88 12.32
C LYS A 236 -13.79 -0.45 10.89
N ARG A 237 -12.53 -0.05 10.65
CA ARG A 237 -12.07 0.38 9.32
C ARG A 237 -12.14 -0.76 8.31
N ALA A 238 -11.75 -1.97 8.72
CA ALA A 238 -11.78 -3.14 7.86
C ALA A 238 -13.22 -3.48 7.43
N MET A 239 -14.16 -3.46 8.37
CA MET A 239 -15.58 -3.73 8.13
C MET A 239 -16.21 -2.66 7.22
N GLU A 240 -15.99 -1.38 7.50
CA GLU A 240 -16.48 -0.26 6.65
C GLU A 240 -15.91 -0.34 5.23
N SER A 241 -14.64 -0.69 5.11
CA SER A 241 -14.00 -0.85 3.80
C SER A 241 -14.54 -2.07 3.06
N TYR A 242 -14.73 -3.19 3.76
CA TYR A 242 -15.28 -4.43 3.21
C TYR A 242 -16.72 -4.25 2.73
N SER A 243 -17.57 -3.55 3.50
CA SER A 243 -18.97 -3.28 3.11
C SER A 243 -19.11 -2.40 1.88
N SER A 244 -18.09 -1.61 1.55
CA SER A 244 -18.06 -0.75 0.36
C SER A 244 -17.65 -1.48 -0.93
N LEU A 245 -17.18 -2.73 -0.83
CA LEU A 245 -16.75 -3.50 -1.99
C LEU A 245 -17.92 -3.93 -2.85
N LYS A 246 -17.77 -3.77 -4.16
CA LYS A 246 -18.76 -4.26 -5.13
C LYS A 246 -18.71 -5.78 -5.22
N GLN A 247 -17.51 -6.35 -5.35
CA GLN A 247 -17.30 -7.79 -5.48
C GLN A 247 -16.55 -8.34 -4.26
N ASN A 248 -17.29 -8.47 -3.15
CA ASN A 248 -16.75 -8.97 -1.88
C ASN A 248 -16.71 -10.52 -1.83
N ALA A 249 -16.29 -11.08 -0.69
CA ALA A 249 -16.10 -12.52 -0.51
C ALA A 249 -17.37 -13.33 -0.16
N ALA A 250 -18.57 -12.75 -0.30
CA ALA A 250 -19.83 -13.46 -0.02
C ALA A 250 -20.00 -14.82 -0.73
N PRO A 251 -19.55 -15.01 -1.99
CA PRO A 251 -19.65 -16.31 -2.67
C PRO A 251 -18.68 -17.37 -2.15
N CYS A 252 -17.63 -16.98 -1.41
CA CYS A 252 -16.50 -17.86 -1.10
C CYS A 252 -16.87 -19.09 -0.23
N PRO A 253 -17.71 -18.98 0.83
CA PRO A 253 -18.14 -20.14 1.61
C PRO A 253 -18.76 -21.27 0.77
N GLY A 254 -19.54 -20.93 -0.25
CA GLY A 254 -20.21 -21.88 -1.15
C GLY A 254 -19.45 -22.17 -2.45
N CYS A 255 -18.23 -21.67 -2.63
CA CYS A 255 -17.51 -21.82 -3.89
C CYS A 255 -17.01 -23.26 -4.10
N GLU A 256 -17.60 -23.98 -5.07
CA GLU A 256 -17.21 -25.35 -5.43
C GLU A 256 -15.96 -25.41 -6.34
N GLN A 257 -15.58 -24.29 -6.96
CA GLN A 257 -14.46 -24.21 -7.91
C GLN A 257 -13.42 -23.15 -7.50
N PRO A 258 -12.63 -23.38 -6.43
CA PRO A 258 -11.68 -22.39 -5.91
C PRO A 258 -10.36 -22.36 -6.71
N VAL A 259 -10.43 -22.02 -8.01
CA VAL A 259 -9.26 -21.94 -8.91
C VAL A 259 -8.19 -20.97 -8.38
N CYS A 260 -8.58 -19.96 -7.61
CA CYS A 260 -7.66 -19.02 -6.98
C CYS A 260 -6.57 -19.70 -6.13
N ILE A 261 -6.86 -20.84 -5.48
CA ILE A 261 -5.89 -21.57 -4.64
C ILE A 261 -4.69 -22.03 -5.48
N SER A 262 -4.94 -22.70 -6.62
CA SER A 262 -3.88 -23.22 -7.48
C SER A 262 -3.11 -22.13 -8.23
N LYS A 263 -3.67 -20.92 -8.30
CA LYS A 263 -3.05 -19.73 -8.91
C LYS A 263 -2.29 -18.87 -7.91
N CYS A 264 -2.34 -19.18 -6.62
CA CYS A 264 -1.54 -18.48 -5.64
C CYS A 264 -0.07 -18.89 -5.76
N PRO A 265 0.86 -17.99 -6.13
CA PRO A 265 2.29 -18.33 -6.22
C PRO A 265 2.92 -18.64 -4.85
N TYR A 266 2.17 -18.44 -3.76
CA TYR A 266 2.62 -18.66 -2.39
C TYR A 266 1.85 -19.76 -1.66
N GLY A 267 0.97 -20.50 -2.36
CA GLY A 267 0.24 -21.63 -1.78
C GLY A 267 -0.69 -21.26 -0.63
N LEU A 268 -1.28 -20.06 -0.64
CA LEU A 268 -2.22 -19.65 0.41
C LEU A 268 -3.55 -20.41 0.30
N PRO A 269 -4.18 -20.77 1.43
CA PRO A 269 -5.54 -21.34 1.47
C PRO A 269 -6.57 -20.22 1.22
N ILE A 270 -6.61 -19.71 -0.02
CA ILE A 270 -7.33 -18.48 -0.37
C ILE A 270 -8.83 -18.60 -0.10
N LYS A 271 -9.45 -19.75 -0.40
CA LYS A 271 -10.90 -19.92 -0.18
C LYS A 271 -11.22 -19.79 1.30
N GLU A 272 -10.50 -20.52 2.14
CA GLU A 272 -10.67 -20.54 3.59
C GLU A 272 -10.47 -19.14 4.18
N MET A 273 -9.40 -18.46 3.79
CA MET A 273 -9.11 -17.10 4.22
C MET A 273 -10.18 -16.08 3.77
N LEU A 274 -10.75 -16.23 2.58
CA LEU A 274 -11.83 -15.36 2.08
C LEU A 274 -13.16 -15.67 2.78
N SER A 275 -13.47 -16.93 3.04
CA SER A 275 -14.65 -17.34 3.81
C SER A 275 -14.60 -16.82 5.24
N ASP A 276 -13.45 -16.95 5.90
CA ASP A 276 -13.15 -16.36 7.21
C ASP A 276 -13.29 -14.83 7.19
N ALA A 277 -12.67 -14.17 6.21
CA ALA A 277 -12.80 -12.72 6.01
C ALA A 277 -14.25 -12.28 5.83
N HIS A 278 -15.04 -13.01 5.05
CA HIS A 278 -16.47 -12.74 4.89
C HIS A 278 -17.20 -12.87 6.22
N GLN A 279 -17.06 -13.98 6.93
CA GLN A 279 -17.77 -14.23 8.19
C GLN A 279 -17.43 -13.21 9.27
N THR A 280 -16.16 -12.84 9.40
CA THR A 280 -15.67 -11.92 10.44
C THR A 280 -15.96 -10.45 10.14
N MET A 281 -15.95 -10.04 8.88
CA MET A 281 -16.15 -8.63 8.49
C MET A 281 -17.58 -8.31 8.01
N LEU A 282 -18.45 -9.32 7.84
CA LEU A 282 -19.88 -9.09 7.70
C LEU A 282 -20.41 -8.64 9.06
N PHE A 283 -20.66 -7.36 9.19
CA PHE A 283 -21.33 -6.80 10.37
C PHE A 283 -22.72 -7.47 10.48
N VAL A 284 -22.88 -8.47 11.36
CA VAL A 284 -24.20 -8.88 11.83
C VAL A 284 -24.49 -8.00 13.04
N ALA A 285 -25.18 -6.89 12.77
CA ALA A 285 -25.81 -6.09 13.82
C ALA A 285 -26.94 -6.89 14.47
#